data_AF-A0A151E041-F1
#
_entry.id   AF-A0A151E041-F1
#
_cell.length_a   1.000
_cell.length_b   1.000
_cell.length_c   1.000
_cell.angle_alpha   90.00
_cell.angle_beta   90.00
_cell.angle_gamma   90.00
#
_symmetry.space_group_name_H-M   'P 1'
#
loop_
_entity.id
_entity.type
_entity.pdbx_description
1 polymer ?
#
loop_
_entity_poly.entity_id
_entity_poly.type
_entity_poly.pdbx_seq_one_letter_code
_entity_poly.pdbx_strand_id
1 'polypeptide(L)'
;MLKTYVIWWHSKFIDEINRDITTIKAIIENTKKTLEPLEKLKQLEEKGKIKVKPTGSLNPLYIEINDPAVEPDVANNPLVETLYE
;
A
#
# COMPACT_ATOMS: atom_id res chain seq x y z
N MET A 1 -9.73 17.50 11.53
CA MET A 1 -9.51 16.80 10.26
C MET A 1 -9.20 15.35 10.56
N LEU A 2 -9.99 14.42 10.02
CA LEU A 2 -9.73 13.00 10.16
C LEU A 2 -8.75 12.59 9.04
N LYS A 3 -7.65 11.93 9.39
CA LYS A 3 -6.72 11.37 8.41
C LYS A 3 -7.26 10.02 7.94
N THR A 4 -7.38 9.86 6.63
CA THR A 4 -7.83 8.61 6.02
C THR A 4 -6.69 8.02 5.19
N TYR A 5 -6.30 6.79 5.48
CA TYR A 5 -5.23 6.09 4.79
C TYR A 5 -5.81 5.11 3.79
N VAL A 6 -5.39 5.21 2.52
CA VAL A 6 -5.94 4.39 1.43
C VAL A 6 -4.84 3.79 0.56
N ILE A 7 -5.06 2.59 0.04
CA ILE A 7 -4.24 1.96 -1.01
C ILE A 7 -5.01 2.00 -2.31
N TRP A 8 -4.39 2.58 -3.35
CA TRP A 8 -4.90 2.54 -4.73
C TRP A 8 -4.09 1.54 -5.55
N TRP A 9 -4.73 0.48 -6.08
CA TRP A 9 -4.00 -0.53 -6.87
C TRP A 9 -3.57 -0.04 -8.26
N HIS A 10 -4.14 1.08 -8.73
CA HIS A 10 -4.22 1.40 -10.16
C HIS A 10 -3.15 2.39 -10.62
N SER A 11 -2.67 3.30 -9.77
CA SER A 11 -1.93 4.49 -10.25
C SER A 11 -0.40 4.44 -10.11
N LYS A 12 0.16 3.40 -9.48
CA LYS A 12 1.63 3.24 -9.40
C LYS A 12 2.12 1.86 -9.83
N PHE A 13 1.43 0.79 -9.42
CA PHE A 13 1.85 -0.57 -9.72
C PHE A 13 1.84 -0.92 -11.22
N ILE A 14 0.80 -0.48 -11.93
CA ILE A 14 0.62 -0.80 -13.36
C ILE A 14 1.35 0.22 -14.24
N ASP A 15 1.37 1.50 -13.85
CA ASP A 15 2.02 2.55 -14.63
C ASP A 15 3.56 2.50 -14.57
N GLU A 16 4.17 2.01 -13.47
CA GLU A 16 5.63 1.83 -13.37
C GLU A 16 6.15 0.54 -14.03
N ILE A 17 5.30 -0.45 -14.32
CA ILE A 17 5.64 -1.57 -15.21
C ILE A 17 5.56 -1.03 -16.65
N ASN A 18 6.49 -0.13 -16.95
CA ASN A 18 6.58 0.62 -18.18
C ASN A 18 6.62 -0.33 -19.40
N ARG A 19 6.07 0.13 -20.53
CA ARG A 19 6.06 -0.59 -21.83
C ARG A 19 7.46 -0.95 -22.34
N ASP A 20 8.50 -0.36 -21.75
CA ASP A 20 9.91 -0.56 -22.09
C ASP A 20 10.59 -1.73 -21.34
N ILE A 21 9.87 -2.43 -20.45
CA ILE A 21 10.41 -3.61 -19.76
C ILE A 21 10.45 -4.80 -20.73
N THR A 22 11.64 -5.08 -21.27
CA THR A 22 11.84 -6.12 -22.29
C THR A 22 12.31 -7.47 -21.75
N THR A 23 12.56 -7.60 -20.43
CA THR A 23 13.07 -8.84 -19.84
C THR A 23 12.31 -9.26 -18.58
N ILE A 24 12.19 -10.58 -18.39
CA ILE A 24 11.55 -11.19 -17.21
C ILE A 24 12.25 -10.76 -15.91
N LYS A 25 13.58 -10.58 -15.93
CA LYS A 25 14.34 -10.10 -14.76
C LYS A 25 13.85 -8.73 -14.29
N ALA A 26 13.67 -7.78 -15.21
CA ALA A 26 13.21 -6.44 -14.89
C ALA A 26 11.74 -6.43 -14.41
N ILE A 27 10.90 -7.33 -14.93
CA ILE A 27 9.54 -7.54 -14.40
C ILE A 27 9.62 -7.99 -12.94
N ILE A 28 10.41 -9.02 -12.63
CA ILE A 28 10.54 -9.54 -11.27
C ILE A 28 11.08 -8.48 -10.30
N GLU A 29 12.10 -7.72 -10.71
CA GLU A 29 12.70 -6.67 -9.87
C GLU A 29 11.71 -5.54 -9.56
N ASN A 30 10.91 -5.09 -10.53
CA ASN A 30 9.90 -4.05 -10.28
C ASN A 30 8.71 -4.58 -9.46
N THR A 31 8.26 -5.81 -9.71
CA THR A 31 7.22 -6.43 -8.88
C THR A 31 7.68 -6.55 -7.42
N LYS A 32 8.94 -6.93 -7.18
CA LYS A 32 9.50 -7.02 -5.81
C LYS A 32 9.48 -5.67 -5.08
N LYS A 33 9.84 -4.56 -5.76
CA LYS A 33 9.79 -3.22 -5.17
C LYS A 33 8.41 -2.83 -4.66
N THR A 34 7.35 -3.38 -5.24
CA THR A 34 5.97 -3.15 -4.79
C THR A 34 5.54 -4.19 -3.74
N LEU A 35 5.97 -5.43 -3.89
CA LEU A 35 5.63 -6.51 -2.96
C LEU A 35 6.20 -6.24 -1.55
N GLU A 36 7.42 -5.69 -1.45
CA GLU A 36 8.06 -5.39 -0.17
C GLU A 36 7.26 -4.39 0.70
N PRO A 37 6.84 -3.22 0.19
CA PRO A 37 5.92 -2.33 0.90
C PRO A 37 4.59 -2.98 1.33
N LEU A 38 4.02 -3.85 0.49
CA LEU A 38 2.78 -4.55 0.80
C LEU A 38 2.98 -5.58 1.91
N GLU A 39 4.09 -6.32 1.88
CA GLU A 39 4.44 -7.30 2.92
C GLU A 39 4.65 -6.62 4.28
N LYS A 40 5.21 -5.40 4.31
CA LYS A 40 5.31 -4.60 5.54
C LYS A 40 3.93 -4.26 6.11
N LEU A 41 2.96 -3.87 5.27
CA LEU A 41 1.59 -3.58 5.72
C LEU A 41 0.91 -4.85 6.25
N LYS A 42 1.07 -5.99 5.55
CA LYS A 42 0.60 -7.29 6.02
C LYS A 42 1.16 -7.64 7.39
N GLN A 43 2.46 -7.47 7.62
CA GLN A 43 3.07 -7.73 8.94
C GLN A 43 2.51 -6.83 10.05
N LEU A 44 2.15 -5.58 9.73
CA LEU A 44 1.49 -4.68 10.69
C LEU A 44 0.05 -5.14 11.00
N GLU A 45 -0.67 -5.62 9.99
CA GLU A 45 -2.02 -6.17 10.13
C GLU A 45 -2.02 -7.46 10.95
N GLU A 46 -1.11 -8.40 10.67
CA GLU A 46 -0.95 -9.65 11.44
C GLU A 46 -0.59 -9.39 12.91
N LYS A 47 0.13 -8.29 13.20
CA LYS A 47 0.45 -7.83 14.56
C LYS A 47 -0.72 -7.07 15.22
N GLY A 48 -1.85 -6.90 14.54
CA GLY A 48 -3.02 -6.17 15.01
C GLY A 48 -2.85 -4.65 15.08
N LYS A 49 -1.75 -4.11 14.54
CA LYS A 49 -1.39 -2.68 14.63
C LYS A 49 -2.18 -1.82 13.65
N ILE A 50 -2.57 -2.41 12.54
CA ILE A 50 -3.48 -1.82 11.56
C ILE A 50 -4.59 -2.81 11.24
N LYS A 51 -5.64 -2.34 10.58
CA LYS A 51 -6.73 -3.17 10.08
C LYS A 51 -7.21 -2.65 8.73
N VAL A 52 -7.38 -3.53 7.75
CA VAL A 52 -8.04 -3.16 6.50
C VAL A 52 -9.56 -3.10 6.72
N LYS A 53 -10.19 -1.98 6.34
CA LYS A 53 -11.66 -1.83 6.39
C LYS A 53 -12.28 -2.44 5.13
N PRO A 54 -13.23 -3.39 5.26
CA PRO A 54 -13.96 -3.90 4.11
C PRO A 54 -14.90 -2.83 3.58
N THR A 55 -14.69 -2.42 2.33
CA THR A 55 -15.50 -1.37 1.67
C THR A 55 -16.33 -1.90 0.50
N GLY A 56 -16.37 -3.23 0.32
CA GLY A 56 -17.08 -3.87 -0.80
C GLY A 56 -16.40 -3.68 -2.16
N SER A 57 -15.31 -2.93 -2.21
CA SER A 57 -14.42 -2.78 -3.37
C SER A 57 -13.00 -3.15 -2.95
N LEU A 58 -12.26 -3.76 -3.88
CA LEU A 58 -10.81 -3.94 -3.71
C LEU A 58 -10.05 -2.63 -3.93
N ASN A 59 -10.69 -1.58 -4.46
CA ASN A 59 -10.06 -0.29 -4.72
C ASN A 59 -10.99 0.90 -4.42
N PRO A 60 -10.61 1.83 -3.53
CA PRO A 60 -9.44 1.77 -2.66
C PRO A 60 -9.65 0.82 -1.47
N LEU A 61 -8.55 0.26 -0.95
CA LEU A 61 -8.54 -0.37 0.37
C LEU A 61 -8.27 0.69 1.43
N TYR A 62 -9.08 0.71 2.48
CA TYR A 62 -8.93 1.67 3.56
C TYR A 62 -8.19 1.03 4.74
N ILE A 63 -7.25 1.76 5.34
CA ILE A 63 -6.47 1.31 6.48
C ILE A 63 -6.91 2.09 7.72
N GLU A 64 -7.19 1.34 8.78
CA GLU A 64 -7.35 1.84 10.15
C GLU A 64 -6.06 1.60 10.93
N ILE A 65 -5.58 2.62 11.64
CA ILE A 65 -4.43 2.50 12.53
C ILE A 65 -4.95 2.24 13.95
N ASN A 66 -4.61 1.08 14.51
CA ASN A 66 -4.96 0.71 15.88
C ASN A 66 -3.84 1.07 16.87
N ASP A 67 -2.59 1.06 16.41
CA ASP A 67 -1.39 1.45 17.18
C ASP A 67 -0.82 2.75 16.61
N PRO A 68 -1.02 3.91 17.27
CA PRO A 68 -0.51 5.20 16.78
C PRO A 68 1.00 5.23 16.56
N ALA A 69 1.78 4.35 17.22
CA ALA A 69 3.22 4.30 17.05
C ALA A 69 3.66 3.89 15.63
N VAL A 70 2.78 3.22 14.87
CA VAL A 70 3.08 2.81 13.47
C VAL A 70 2.52 3.77 12.42
N GLU A 71 1.87 4.85 12.83
CA GLU A 71 1.38 5.87 11.89
C GLU A 71 2.47 6.40 10.96
N PRO A 72 3.71 6.68 11.42
CA PRO A 72 4.79 7.07 10.51
C PRO A 72 5.15 5.99 9.48
N ASP A 73 5.11 4.71 9.85
CA ASP A 73 5.42 3.59 8.95
C ASP A 73 4.33 3.40 7.88
N VAL A 74 3.07 3.61 8.26
CA VAL A 74 1.91 3.55 7.36
C VAL A 74 1.89 4.76 6.42
N ALA A 75 2.08 5.98 6.95
CA ALA A 75 2.03 7.22 6.19
C ALA A 75 3.19 7.35 5.17
N ASN A 76 4.36 6.78 5.48
CA ASN A 76 5.51 6.80 4.58
C ASN A 76 5.54 5.59 3.61
N ASN A 77 4.54 4.71 3.65
CA ASN A 77 4.47 3.59 2.71
C ASN A 77 4.14 4.10 1.30
N PRO A 78 4.92 3.75 0.26
CA PRO A 78 4.74 4.28 -1.09
C PRO A 78 3.40 3.93 -1.76
N LEU A 79 2.71 2.90 -1.24
CA LEU A 79 1.40 2.44 -1.70
C LEU A 79 0.23 3.12 -0.98
N VAL A 80 0.49 3.83 0.11
CA VAL A 80 -0.54 4.47 0.94
C VAL A 80 -0.61 5.95 0.60
N GLU A 81 -1.82 6.42 0.35
CA GLU A 81 -2.15 7.84 0.23
C GLU A 81 -2.90 8.31 1.47
N THR A 82 -2.57 9.51 1.94
CA THR A 82 -3.24 10.15 3.09
C THR A 82 -4.21 11.19 2.57
N LEU A 83 -5.51 10.96 2.79
CA LEU A 83 -6.58 11.91 2.49
C LEU A 83 -6.91 12.69 3.78
N TYR A 84 -7.19 13.98 3.63
CA TYR A 84 -7.61 14.87 4.71
C TYR A 84 -9.04 15.31 4.47
N GLU A 85 -9.95 14.95 5.39
CA GLU A 85 -11.33 15.44 5.44
C GLU A 85 -11.52 16.49 6.54
#